data_AF-A0A2M8BDG6-F1
#
_entry.id   AF-A0A2M8BDG6-F1
#
_cell.length_a   1.000
_cell.length_b   1.000
_cell.length_c   1.000
_cell.angle_alpha   90.00
_cell.angle_beta   90.00
_cell.angle_gamma   90.00
#
_symmetry.space_group_name_H-M   'P 1'
#
loop_
_entity.id
_entity.type
_entity.pdbx_description
1 polymer ?
#
loop_
_entity_poly.entity_id
_entity_poly.type
_entity_poly.pdbx_seq_one_letter_code
_entity_poly.pdbx_strand_id
1 'polypeptide(L)' 'MIDKIIDSCVRNRVLVLLMTAVIGLGGLWAAANIRIDAIPDLSDVQVVIRTEYTGQAPQIVEDQVTYPL' A
#
# COMPACT_ATOMS: atom_id res chain seq x y z
N MET A 1 17.16 -32.01 10.92
CA MET A 1 16.20 -31.44 9.93
C MET A 1 16.84 -30.28 9.18
N ILE A 2 17.38 -29.29 9.91
CA ILE A 2 18.18 -28.20 9.34
C ILE A 2 19.38 -28.73 8.55
N ASP A 3 20.07 -29.75 9.09
CA ASP A 3 21.24 -30.36 8.40
C ASP A 3 20.88 -30.91 7.02
N LYS A 4 19.70 -31.55 6.90
CA LYS A 4 19.20 -32.06 5.61
C LYS A 4 18.92 -30.93 4.61
N ILE A 5 18.48 -29.77 5.08
CA ILE A 5 18.24 -28.60 4.23
C ILE A 5 19.59 -28.03 3.77
N ILE A 6 20.54 -27.87 4.69
CA ILE A 6 21.89 -27.38 4.37
C ILE A 6 22.57 -28.31 3.37
N ASP A 7 22.54 -29.62 3.60
CA ASP A 7 23.11 -30.62 2.70
C ASP A 7 22.46 -30.57 1.30
N SER A 8 21.14 -30.35 1.24
CA SER A 8 20.42 -30.19 -0.02
C SER A 8 20.82 -28.90 -0.75
N CYS A 9 21.00 -27.79 -0.01
CA CYS A 9 21.48 -26.53 -0.57
C CYS A 9 22.91 -26.64 -1.11
N VAL A 10 23.82 -27.30 -0.38
CA VAL A 10 25.22 -27.51 -0.81
C VAL A 10 25.28 -28.42 -2.04
N ARG A 11 24.48 -29.49 -2.06
CA ARG A 11 24.39 -30.41 -3.21
C ARG A 11 23.88 -29.70 -4.47
N ASN A 12 22.90 -28.81 -4.31
CA ASN A 12 22.27 -28.07 -5.41
C ASN A 12 22.82 -26.64 -5.54
N ARG A 13 24.11 -26.42 -5.24
CA ARG A 13 24.74 -25.09 -5.16
C ARG A 13 24.48 -24.18 -6.38
N VAL A 14 24.42 -24.75 -7.58
CA VAL A 14 24.14 -23.97 -8.81
C VAL A 14 22.70 -23.43 -8.81
N LEU A 15 21.73 -24.26 -8.44
CA LEU A 15 20.33 -23.86 -8.33
C LEU A 15 20.16 -22.80 -7.24
N VAL A 16 20.82 -22.97 -6.10
CA VAL A 16 20.80 -21.99 -5.00
C VAL A 16 21.36 -20.65 -5.47
N LEU A 17 22.52 -20.64 -6.13
CA LEU A 17 23.12 -19.40 -6.65
C LEU A 17 22.25 -18.71 -7.71
N LEU A 18 21.62 -19.48 -8.60
CA LEU A 18 20.69 -18.94 -9.60
C LEU A 18 19.47 -18.31 -8.92
N MET A 19 18.86 -19.01 -7.97
CA MET A 19 17.74 -18.49 -7.18
C MET A 19 18.12 -17.21 -6.44
N THR A 20 19.29 -17.17 -5.80
CA THR A 20 19.82 -15.97 -5.14
C THR A 20 20.01 -14.83 -6.14
N ALA A 21 20.54 -15.10 -7.34
CA ALA A 21 20.72 -14.08 -8.37
C ALA A 21 19.38 -13.51 -8.86
N VAL A 22 18.39 -14.37 -9.13
CA VAL A 22 17.04 -13.94 -9.55
C VAL A 22 16.36 -13.12 -8.47
N ILE A 23 16.39 -13.56 -7.21
CA ILE A 23 15.82 -12.82 -6.08
C ILE A 23 16.55 -11.49 -5.89
N GLY A 24 17.88 -11.48 -5.99
CA GLY A 24 18.70 -10.27 -5.87
C GLY A 24 18.39 -9.24 -6.96
N LEU A 25 18.36 -9.67 -8.22
CA LEU A 25 18.01 -8.81 -9.36
C LEU A 25 16.56 -8.32 -9.28
N GLY A 26 15.62 -9.19 -8.90
CA GLY A 26 14.22 -8.82 -8.67
C GLY A 26 14.08 -7.80 -7.54
N GLY A 27 14.83 -7.98 -6.45
CA GLY A 27 14.89 -7.03 -5.34
C GLY A 27 15.47 -5.69 -5.73
N LEU A 28 16.56 -5.66 -6.52
CA LEU A 28 17.12 -4.43 -7.06
C LEU A 28 16.14 -3.70 -7.98
N TRP A 29 15.46 -4.44 -8.86
CA TRP A 29 14.43 -3.86 -9.71
C TRP A 29 13.26 -3.31 -8.89
N ALA A 30 12.79 -4.04 -7.87
CA ALA A 30 11.73 -3.56 -6.98
C ALA A 30 12.16 -2.31 -6.20
N ALA A 31 13.38 -2.29 -5.66
CA ALA A 31 13.93 -1.14 -4.93
C ALA A 31 14.10 0.10 -5.83
N ALA A 32 14.45 -0.09 -7.10
CA ALA A 32 14.59 1.00 -8.06
C ALA A 32 13.23 1.55 -8.54
N ASN A 33 12.16 0.74 -8.51
CA ASN A 33 10.83 1.11 -9.03
C ASN A 33 9.79 1.35 -7.93
N ILE A 34 10.12 1.18 -6.66
CA ILE A 34 9.21 1.47 -5.56
C ILE A 34 8.89 2.97 -5.56
N ARG A 35 7.60 3.30 -5.40
CA ARG A 35 7.18 4.69 -5.24
C ARG A 35 7.56 5.15 -3.84
N ILE A 36 8.27 6.27 -3.77
CA ILE A 36 8.72 6.86 -2.51
C ILE A 36 7.99 8.19 -2.35
N ASP A 37 7.30 8.32 -1.22
CA ASP A 37 6.73 9.60 -0.78
C ASP A 37 7.64 10.22 0.28
N ALA A 38 7.67 11.55 0.33
CA ALA A 38 8.54 12.30 1.23
C ALA A 38 8.13 12.15 2.71
N ILE A 39 6.86 11.89 2.96
CA ILE A 39 6.26 11.70 4.29
C ILE A 39 5.23 10.57 4.22
N PRO A 40 5.02 9.82 5.32
CA PRO A 40 3.90 8.89 5.38
C PRO A 40 2.57 9.65 5.34
N ASP A 41 1.54 9.06 4.75
CA ASP A 41 0.18 9.58 4.88
C ASP A 41 -0.30 9.39 6.33
N LEU A 42 -0.61 10.51 6.98
CA LEU A 42 -1.06 10.59 8.37
C LEU A 42 -2.52 11.05 8.47
N SER A 43 -3.19 11.20 7.34
CA SER A 43 -4.56 11.70 7.29
C SER A 43 -5.53 10.62 7.76
N ASP A 44 -6.56 11.01 8.50
CA ASP A 44 -7.66 10.12 8.83
C ASP A 44 -8.47 9.77 7.56
N VAL A 45 -9.10 8.59 7.56
CA VAL A 45 -10.01 8.20 6.47
C VAL A 45 -11.30 9.00 6.59
N GLN A 46 -11.40 10.10 5.86
CA GLN A 46 -12.56 10.99 5.84
C GLN A 46 -13.38 10.84 4.55
N VAL A 47 -14.69 10.71 4.69
CA VAL A 47 -15.64 10.80 3.57
C VAL A 47 -16.37 12.14 3.67
N VAL A 48 -16.09 13.05 2.74
CA VAL A 48 -16.70 14.39 2.70
C VAL A 48 -17.91 14.37 1.78
N ILE A 49 -19.09 14.68 2.32
CA ILE A 49 -20.33 14.87 1.56
C ILE A 49 -20.58 16.37 1.45
N ARG A 50 -20.59 16.88 0.21
CA ARG A 50 -20.89 18.28 -0.09
C ARG A 50 -22.16 18.38 -0.94
N THR A 51 -23.15 19.06 -0.41
CA THR A 51 -24.44 19.30 -1.06
C THR A 51 -24.68 20.79 -1.22
N GLU A 52 -24.91 21.24 -2.46
CA GLU A 52 -25.18 22.64 -2.74
C GLU A 52 -26.69 22.90 -2.74
N TYR A 53 -27.16 23.86 -1.93
CA TYR A 53 -28.55 24.28 -1.87
C TYR A 53 -28.68 25.81 -2.00
N THR A 54 -28.51 26.29 -3.22
CA THR A 54 -28.38 27.72 -3.54
C THR A 54 -29.62 28.53 -3.18
N GLY A 55 -29.42 29.68 -2.55
CA GLY A 55 -30.47 30.65 -2.24
C GLY A 55 -31.32 30.32 -1.01
N GLN A 56 -31.02 29.22 -0.31
CA GLN A 56 -31.71 28.85 0.92
C GLN A 56 -31.01 29.42 2.15
N ALA A 57 -31.82 29.71 3.17
CA ALA A 57 -31.30 30.13 4.47
C ALA A 57 -30.57 28.97 5.16
N PRO A 58 -29.55 29.23 6.00
CA PRO A 58 -28.79 28.19 6.70
C PRO A 58 -29.67 27.19 7.47
N GLN A 59 -30.76 27.67 8.09
CA GLN A 59 -31.71 26.81 8.81
C GLN A 59 -32.37 25.76 7.89
N ILE A 60 -32.74 26.15 6.68
CA ILE A 60 -33.36 25.24 5.70
C ILE A 60 -32.33 24.22 5.19
N VAL A 61 -31.08 24.64 4.99
CA VAL A 61 -30.00 23.72 4.60
C VAL A 61 -29.76 22.69 5.71
N GLU A 62 -29.75 23.10 6.97
CA GLU A 62 -29.60 22.19 8.11
C GLU A 62 -30.78 21.19 8.18
N ASP A 63 -32.02 21.71 8.21
CA ASP A 63 -33.20 20.89 8.47
C ASP A 63 -33.55 19.95 7.29
N GLN A 64 -33.24 20.34 6.05
CA GLN A 64 -33.62 19.59 4.85
C GLN A 64 -32.48 18.82 4.20
N VAL A 65 -31.23 19.16 4.51
CA VAL A 65 -30.05 18.56 3.86
C VAL A 65 -29.09 18.00 4.89
N THR A 66 -28.50 18.81 5.77
CA THR A 66 -27.46 18.32 6.70
C THR A 66 -27.99 17.28 7.69
N TYR A 67 -29.10 17.56 8.38
CA TYR A 67 -29.64 16.70 9.42
C TYR A 67 -30.16 15.33 8.94
N PRO A 68 -30.82 15.22 7.77
CA PRO A 68 -31.24 13.92 7.25
C PRO A 68 -30.15 13.11 6.55
N LEU A 69 -28.96 13.68 6.30
CA LEU A 69 -27.81 13.01 5.68
C LEU A 69 -26.91 12.33 6.73
#